data_AF-A0A7L5DTQ7-F1
#
_entry.id   AF-A0A7L5DTQ7-F1
#
_cell.length_a   1.000
_cell.length_b   1.000
_cell.length_c   1.000
_cell.angle_alpha   90.00
_cell.angle_beta   90.00
_cell.angle_gamma   90.00
#
_symmetry.space_group_name_H-M   'P 1'
#
loop_
_entity.id
_entity.type
_entity.pdbx_description
1 polymer ?
#
loop_
_entity_poly.entity_id
_entity_poly.type
_entity_poly.pdbx_seq_one_letter_code
_entity_poly.pdbx_strand_id
1 'polypeptide(L)'
;MIIYNKNWLNNLRLHQQIDADQAADILTSDEVTAIKSKYPVGFYSHGIILRIGFFILTIVLLIFACGLLSLMASEVRIVESFGWLLFLGIGTYVVLEYIVRENNHYRSGVDDALMWVAGGLFTGSFIWLIETIDTAGYENSHAIGISVFVLLLAGYFTLRFADILMSVVTSVAFLSAVFFIWNKLGALGIATIPFIMMLASVSIYLIGKRFNRHPKALYYANCLIAVQLIGLVTLYLSGNYFIIDQLGSQLTPNTSFEHAPVRLGWLFWLWTILVPFFYIAIGLRKKNVLFLRLGLLLVAATVFTVRYYYHILPTEMALILGGGILLALVYAVVRYLKTPKQGFTYAETATRNKMDQLKVESLLVAQTTPHTPHIPIEHPDRFGGGSFGGGGSSSSF
;
A
#
# COMPACT_ATOMS: atom_id res chain seq x y z
N MET A 1 -15.47 -15.45 0.55
CA MET A 1 -15.91 -16.34 -0.56
C MET A 1 -15.20 -15.85 -1.81
N ILE A 2 -14.02 -16.41 -2.06
CA ILE A 2 -13.14 -15.94 -3.14
C ILE A 2 -13.79 -16.18 -4.51
N ILE A 3 -13.67 -15.20 -5.41
CA ILE A 3 -14.26 -15.27 -6.76
C ILE A 3 -13.47 -16.21 -7.69
N TYR A 4 -12.17 -16.34 -7.46
CA TYR A 4 -11.28 -17.11 -8.33
C TYR A 4 -11.39 -18.62 -8.12
N ASN A 5 -11.07 -19.37 -9.19
CA ASN A 5 -11.01 -20.82 -9.16
C ASN A 5 -9.94 -21.32 -8.17
N LYS A 6 -10.37 -22.02 -7.11
CA LYS A 6 -9.49 -22.52 -6.04
C LYS A 6 -8.47 -23.53 -6.54
N ASN A 7 -8.82 -24.36 -7.52
CA ASN A 7 -7.88 -25.33 -8.08
C ASN A 7 -6.74 -24.62 -8.81
N TRP A 8 -7.06 -23.60 -9.61
CA TRP A 8 -6.03 -22.80 -10.26
C TRP A 8 -5.19 -21.97 -9.29
N LEU A 9 -5.77 -21.50 -8.18
CA LEU A 9 -4.99 -20.84 -7.11
C LEU A 9 -3.99 -21.80 -6.46
N ASN A 10 -4.39 -23.05 -6.23
CA ASN A 10 -3.49 -24.08 -5.69
C ASN A 10 -2.39 -24.45 -6.70
N ASN A 11 -2.74 -24.63 -7.97
CA ASN A 11 -1.79 -24.90 -9.04
C ASN A 11 -0.81 -23.72 -9.22
N LEU A 12 -1.28 -22.48 -9.13
CA LEU A 12 -0.43 -21.29 -9.20
C LEU A 12 0.59 -21.25 -8.06
N ARG A 13 0.15 -21.61 -6.85
CA ARG A 13 1.07 -21.71 -5.70
C ARG A 13 2.09 -22.84 -5.89
N LEU A 14 1.66 -23.97 -6.43
CA LEU A 14 2.54 -25.09 -6.77
C LEU A 14 3.58 -24.64 -7.83
N HIS A 15 3.16 -23.92 -8.87
CA HIS A 15 4.07 -23.38 -9.87
C HIS A 15 5.11 -22.44 -9.25
N GLN A 16 4.69 -21.54 -8.37
CA GLN A 16 5.62 -20.63 -7.66
C GLN A 16 6.64 -21.38 -6.80
N GLN A 17 6.24 -22.50 -6.20
CA GLN A 17 7.14 -23.34 -5.42
C GLN A 17 8.13 -24.06 -6.32
N ILE A 18 7.66 -24.65 -7.41
CA ILE A 18 8.49 -25.34 -8.41
C ILE A 18 9.50 -24.38 -9.04
N ASP A 19 9.09 -23.14 -9.35
CA ASP A 19 10.00 -22.12 -9.87
C ASP A 19 11.12 -21.79 -8.87
N ALA A 20 10.80 -21.77 -7.58
CA ALA A 20 11.79 -21.56 -6.52
C ALA A 20 12.72 -22.77 -6.35
N ASP A 21 12.20 -23.99 -6.49
CA ASP A 21 12.97 -25.24 -6.40
C ASP A 21 13.87 -25.42 -7.63
N GLN A 22 13.42 -25.00 -8.82
CA GLN A 22 14.23 -24.93 -10.03
C GLN A 22 15.37 -23.92 -9.88
N ALA A 23 15.07 -22.73 -9.35
CA ALA A 23 16.11 -21.72 -9.08
C ALA A 23 17.14 -22.18 -8.03
N ALA A 24 16.79 -23.19 -7.22
CA ALA A 24 17.66 -23.83 -6.25
C ALA A 24 18.39 -25.06 -6.81
N ASP A 25 18.30 -25.32 -8.12
CA ASP A 25 18.86 -26.50 -8.80
C ASP A 25 18.37 -27.85 -8.21
N ILE A 26 17.21 -27.86 -7.56
CA ILE A 26 16.59 -29.08 -6.99
C ILE A 26 15.85 -29.87 -8.07
N LEU A 27 15.25 -29.16 -9.05
CA LEU A 27 14.46 -29.74 -10.12
C LEU A 27 15.05 -29.41 -11.49
N THR A 28 15.03 -30.39 -12.39
CA THR A 28 15.42 -30.20 -13.79
C THR A 28 14.34 -29.43 -14.57
N SER A 29 14.71 -28.79 -15.68
CA SER A 29 13.76 -28.09 -16.56
C SER A 29 12.65 -29.00 -17.08
N ASP A 30 12.97 -30.28 -17.29
CA ASP A 30 12.05 -31.26 -17.86
C ASP A 30 11.01 -31.69 -16.82
N GLU A 31 11.42 -31.91 -15.57
CA GLU A 31 10.51 -32.17 -14.45
C GLU A 31 9.59 -30.98 -14.20
N VAL A 32 10.12 -29.75 -14.22
CA VAL A 32 9.31 -28.52 -14.07
C VAL A 32 8.24 -28.45 -15.14
N THR A 33 8.61 -28.72 -16.39
CA THR A 33 7.69 -28.69 -17.53
C THR A 33 6.63 -29.78 -17.41
N ALA A 34 7.02 -31.00 -17.03
CA ALA A 34 6.09 -32.11 -16.82
C ALA A 34 5.08 -31.82 -15.70
N ILE A 35 5.52 -31.24 -14.58
CA ILE A 35 4.63 -30.91 -13.46
C ILE A 35 3.68 -29.77 -13.85
N LYS A 36 4.18 -28.71 -14.50
CA LYS A 36 3.33 -27.59 -14.95
C LYS A 36 2.29 -28.03 -15.98
N SER A 37 2.63 -28.97 -16.85
CA SER A 37 1.68 -29.57 -17.79
C SER A 37 0.59 -30.39 -17.09
N LYS A 38 0.91 -31.05 -15.97
CA LYS A 38 -0.05 -31.84 -15.18
C LYS A 38 -0.99 -30.96 -14.34
N TYR A 39 -0.55 -29.77 -13.93
CA TYR A 39 -1.31 -28.85 -13.08
C TYR A 39 -1.50 -27.47 -13.74
N PRO A 40 -2.25 -27.36 -14.85
CA PRO A 40 -2.37 -26.11 -15.59
C PRO A 40 -3.06 -24.98 -14.79
N VAL A 41 -2.69 -23.75 -15.11
CA VAL A 41 -3.25 -22.51 -14.54
C VAL A 41 -3.91 -21.71 -15.66
N GLY A 42 -5.23 -21.57 -15.61
CA GLY A 42 -6.03 -20.87 -16.64
C GLY A 42 -6.19 -19.36 -16.42
N PHE A 43 -5.42 -18.77 -15.51
CA PHE A 43 -5.55 -17.34 -15.20
C PHE A 43 -4.89 -16.46 -16.27
N TYR A 44 -5.60 -15.43 -16.70
CA TYR A 44 -5.04 -14.34 -17.48
C TYR A 44 -4.35 -13.34 -16.55
N SER A 45 -3.02 -13.39 -16.50
CA SER A 45 -2.18 -12.58 -15.61
C SER A 45 -0.91 -12.13 -16.32
N HIS A 46 -0.39 -10.97 -15.94
CA HIS A 46 0.80 -10.39 -16.56
C HIS A 46 1.89 -10.07 -15.54
N GLY A 47 3.13 -9.89 -16.03
CA GLY A 47 4.21 -9.32 -15.25
C GLY A 47 3.90 -7.90 -14.75
N ILE A 48 4.61 -7.45 -13.72
CA ILE A 48 4.25 -6.24 -12.97
C ILE A 48 4.19 -4.97 -13.82
N ILE A 49 5.08 -4.82 -14.82
CA ILE A 49 5.11 -3.66 -15.71
C ILE A 49 3.86 -3.60 -16.59
N LEU A 50 3.53 -4.72 -17.24
CA LEU A 50 2.32 -4.84 -18.06
C LEU A 50 1.06 -4.68 -17.21
N ARG A 51 1.05 -5.22 -15.98
CA ARG A 51 -0.05 -5.01 -15.03
C ARG A 51 -0.29 -3.54 -14.73
N ILE A 52 0.77 -2.76 -14.51
CA ILE A 52 0.67 -1.30 -14.31
C ILE A 52 0.15 -0.61 -15.58
N GLY A 53 0.68 -0.98 -16.75
CA GLY A 53 0.22 -0.44 -18.03
C GLY A 53 -1.27 -0.69 -18.28
N PHE A 54 -1.74 -1.92 -18.10
CA PHE A 54 -3.16 -2.26 -18.24
C PHE A 54 -4.04 -1.60 -17.17
N PHE A 55 -3.55 -1.45 -15.94
CA PHE A 55 -4.26 -0.73 -14.89
C PHE A 55 -4.52 0.73 -15.29
N ILE A 56 -3.48 1.45 -15.72
CA ILE A 56 -3.59 2.85 -16.15
C ILE A 56 -4.52 2.97 -17.37
N LEU A 57 -4.33 2.11 -18.38
CA LEU A 57 -5.15 2.12 -19.58
C LEU A 57 -6.63 1.88 -19.25
N THR A 58 -6.92 0.95 -18.35
CA THR A 58 -8.30 0.66 -17.91
C THR A 58 -8.92 1.85 -17.19
N ILE A 59 -8.18 2.54 -16.31
CA ILE A 59 -8.67 3.76 -15.66
C ILE A 59 -9.01 4.83 -16.71
N VAL A 60 -8.13 5.07 -17.67
CA VAL A 60 -8.35 6.06 -18.73
C VAL A 60 -9.62 5.71 -19.52
N LEU A 61 -9.78 4.45 -19.94
CA LEU A 61 -10.97 3.97 -20.64
C LEU A 61 -12.25 4.16 -19.81
N LEU A 62 -12.20 3.86 -18.51
CA LEU A 62 -13.35 4.03 -17.62
C LEU A 62 -13.70 5.50 -17.43
N ILE A 63 -12.72 6.40 -17.29
CA ILE A 63 -12.97 7.84 -17.20
C ILE A 63 -13.66 8.33 -18.48
N PHE A 64 -13.18 7.93 -19.65
CA PHE A 64 -13.82 8.30 -20.93
C PHE A 64 -15.22 7.71 -21.06
N ALA A 65 -15.42 6.43 -20.72
CA ALA A 65 -16.72 5.79 -20.80
C ALA A 65 -17.74 6.40 -19.82
N CYS A 66 -17.38 6.55 -18.55
CA CYS A 66 -18.21 7.18 -17.53
C CYS A 66 -18.48 8.66 -17.86
N GLY A 67 -17.48 9.39 -18.36
CA GLY A 67 -17.60 10.78 -18.78
C GLY A 67 -18.56 10.94 -19.97
N LEU A 68 -18.42 10.11 -21.00
CA LEU A 68 -19.32 10.10 -22.15
C LEU A 68 -20.75 9.76 -21.75
N LEU A 69 -20.95 8.71 -20.94
CA LEU A 69 -22.28 8.36 -20.42
C LEU A 69 -22.89 9.51 -19.60
N SER A 70 -22.08 10.19 -18.80
CA SER A 70 -22.54 11.34 -18.00
C SER A 70 -22.90 12.53 -18.89
N LEU A 71 -22.15 12.78 -19.97
CA LEU A 71 -22.49 13.81 -20.95
C LEU A 71 -23.82 13.49 -21.66
N MET A 72 -24.02 12.23 -22.07
CA MET A 72 -25.27 11.81 -22.72
C MET A 72 -26.47 11.89 -21.78
N ALA A 73 -26.27 11.68 -20.48
CA ALA A 73 -27.32 11.75 -19.47
C ALA A 73 -27.52 13.18 -18.90
N SER A 74 -26.72 14.17 -19.29
CA SER A 74 -26.72 15.50 -18.65
C SER A 74 -28.05 16.23 -18.83
N GLU A 75 -28.73 16.05 -19.96
CA GLU A 75 -30.03 16.69 -20.23
C GLU A 75 -31.14 16.21 -19.29
N VAL A 76 -31.02 15.00 -18.74
CA VAL A 76 -32.06 14.38 -17.89
C VAL A 76 -31.91 14.78 -16.41
N ARG A 77 -30.92 15.61 -16.04
CA ARG A 77 -30.57 16.03 -14.66
C ARG A 77 -30.29 14.88 -13.67
N ILE A 78 -30.35 13.61 -14.10
CA ILE A 78 -30.06 12.44 -13.26
C ILE A 78 -28.59 12.45 -12.80
N VAL A 79 -27.71 13.04 -13.61
CA VAL A 79 -26.26 13.17 -13.33
C VAL A 79 -25.98 14.02 -12.08
N GLU A 80 -26.93 14.88 -11.67
CA GLU A 80 -26.86 15.70 -10.45
C GLU A 80 -27.29 14.95 -9.17
N SER A 81 -27.35 13.62 -9.20
CA SER A 81 -27.75 12.80 -8.06
C SER A 81 -26.69 11.77 -7.68
N PHE A 82 -26.59 11.47 -6.37
CA PHE A 82 -25.78 10.35 -5.86
C PHE A 82 -26.13 9.02 -6.54
N GLY A 83 -27.38 8.87 -7.02
CA GLY A 83 -27.86 7.69 -7.73
C GLY A 83 -27.14 7.45 -9.06
N TRP A 84 -26.65 8.50 -9.72
CA TRP A 84 -25.87 8.37 -10.96
C TRP A 84 -24.49 7.76 -10.70
N LEU A 85 -23.79 8.23 -9.66
CA LEU A 85 -22.51 7.62 -9.26
C LEU A 85 -22.70 6.16 -8.80
N LEU A 86 -23.81 5.87 -8.11
CA LEU A 86 -24.15 4.51 -7.72
C LEU A 86 -24.36 3.62 -8.95
N PHE A 87 -25.11 4.10 -9.94
CA PHE A 87 -25.36 3.39 -11.20
C PHE A 87 -24.06 3.08 -11.95
N LEU A 88 -23.16 4.06 -12.10
CA LEU A 88 -21.85 3.84 -12.73
C LEU A 88 -20.99 2.85 -11.92
N GLY A 89 -21.04 2.93 -10.59
CA GLY A 89 -20.35 2.01 -9.69
C GLY A 89 -20.85 0.56 -9.85
N ILE A 90 -22.16 0.37 -9.91
CA ILE A 90 -22.79 -0.95 -10.14
C ILE A 90 -22.36 -1.47 -11.52
N GLY A 91 -22.46 -0.67 -12.57
CA GLY A 91 -22.05 -1.06 -13.92
C GLY A 91 -20.58 -1.50 -13.97
N THR A 92 -19.69 -0.72 -13.35
CA THR A 92 -18.26 -1.03 -13.26
C THR A 92 -18.01 -2.33 -12.50
N TYR A 93 -18.70 -2.53 -11.38
CA TYR A 93 -18.59 -3.76 -10.58
C TYR A 93 -19.12 -5.00 -11.33
N VAL A 94 -20.21 -4.87 -12.10
CA VAL A 94 -20.73 -5.96 -12.94
C VAL A 94 -19.72 -6.34 -14.02
N VAL A 95 -19.08 -5.35 -14.67
CA VAL A 95 -18.01 -5.60 -15.66
C VAL A 95 -16.81 -6.30 -15.01
N LEU A 96 -16.40 -5.87 -13.81
CA LEU A 96 -15.36 -6.54 -13.03
C LEU A 96 -15.70 -8.02 -12.79
N GLU A 97 -16.90 -8.28 -12.29
CA GLU A 97 -17.34 -9.64 -11.96
C GLU A 97 -17.42 -10.52 -13.21
N TYR A 98 -17.86 -9.96 -14.34
CA TYR A 98 -17.88 -10.64 -15.63
C TYR A 98 -16.47 -10.98 -16.13
N ILE A 99 -15.56 -10.00 -16.20
CA ILE A 99 -14.19 -10.20 -16.71
C ILE A 99 -13.40 -11.19 -15.83
N VAL A 100 -13.60 -11.18 -14.52
CA VAL A 100 -12.92 -12.13 -13.63
C VAL A 100 -13.46 -13.55 -13.78
N ARG A 101 -14.77 -13.72 -14.00
CA ARG A 101 -15.40 -15.04 -14.11
C ARG A 101 -15.26 -15.67 -15.49
N GLU A 102 -15.55 -14.91 -16.54
CA GLU A 102 -15.60 -15.42 -17.91
C GLU A 102 -14.23 -15.34 -18.59
N ASN A 103 -13.52 -14.22 -18.42
CA ASN A 103 -12.21 -14.01 -19.05
C ASN A 103 -11.04 -14.44 -18.14
N ASN A 104 -11.32 -14.95 -16.95
CA ASN A 104 -10.33 -15.50 -16.01
C ASN A 104 -9.21 -14.53 -15.62
N HIS A 105 -9.47 -13.22 -15.65
CA HIS A 105 -8.49 -12.22 -15.23
C HIS A 105 -8.13 -12.39 -13.75
N TYR A 106 -6.84 -12.42 -13.46
CA TYR A 106 -6.31 -12.49 -12.10
C TYR A 106 -5.05 -11.65 -12.00
N ARG A 107 -5.09 -10.55 -11.24
CA ARG A 107 -3.96 -9.62 -11.07
C ARG A 107 -3.41 -9.18 -12.43
N SER A 108 -4.32 -8.94 -13.36
CA SER A 108 -4.04 -8.52 -14.73
C SER A 108 -3.81 -7.02 -14.85
N GLY A 109 -4.27 -6.25 -13.85
CA GLY A 109 -4.28 -4.79 -13.83
C GLY A 109 -5.66 -4.24 -14.21
N VAL A 110 -6.35 -4.89 -15.14
CA VAL A 110 -7.72 -4.55 -15.54
C VAL A 110 -8.71 -4.80 -14.40
N ASP A 111 -8.62 -5.99 -13.79
CA ASP A 111 -9.44 -6.37 -12.63
C ASP A 111 -9.19 -5.47 -11.43
N ASP A 112 -7.93 -5.11 -11.18
CA ASP A 112 -7.59 -4.17 -10.11
C ASP A 112 -8.19 -2.78 -10.38
N ALA A 113 -8.03 -2.25 -11.60
CA ALA A 113 -8.53 -0.93 -11.97
C ALA A 113 -10.05 -0.83 -11.83
N LEU A 114 -10.80 -1.80 -12.37
CA LEU A 114 -12.25 -1.85 -12.26
C LEU A 114 -12.70 -1.91 -10.80
N MET A 115 -12.02 -2.69 -9.96
CA MET A 115 -12.31 -2.78 -8.53
C MET A 115 -12.10 -1.45 -7.80
N TRP A 116 -10.99 -0.75 -8.08
CA TRP A 116 -10.69 0.55 -7.49
C TRP A 116 -11.66 1.64 -7.94
N VAL A 117 -12.01 1.66 -9.23
CA VAL A 117 -12.99 2.62 -9.77
C VAL A 117 -14.38 2.34 -9.20
N ALA A 118 -14.82 1.09 -9.15
CA ALA A 118 -16.10 0.73 -8.52
C ALA A 118 -16.14 1.13 -7.04
N GLY A 119 -15.06 0.85 -6.28
CA GLY A 119 -14.94 1.26 -4.88
C GLY A 119 -14.99 2.77 -4.68
N GLY A 120 -14.30 3.52 -5.54
CA GLY A 120 -14.32 4.98 -5.56
C GLY A 120 -15.70 5.55 -5.86
N LEU A 121 -16.38 5.02 -6.87
CA LEU A 121 -17.74 5.44 -7.25
C LEU A 121 -18.76 5.15 -6.14
N PHE A 122 -18.72 3.97 -5.52
CA PHE A 122 -19.58 3.65 -4.37
C PHE A 122 -19.31 4.56 -3.17
N THR A 123 -18.03 4.82 -2.87
CA THR A 123 -17.66 5.71 -1.77
C THR A 123 -18.10 7.15 -2.04
N GLY A 124 -17.86 7.65 -3.26
CA GLY A 124 -18.29 8.99 -3.67
C GLY A 124 -19.82 9.15 -3.66
N SER A 125 -20.56 8.14 -4.13
CA SER A 125 -22.02 8.11 -4.05
C SER A 125 -22.50 8.17 -2.59
N PHE A 126 -21.88 7.40 -1.70
CA PHE A 126 -22.27 7.38 -0.29
C PHE A 126 -21.94 8.68 0.45
N ILE A 127 -20.78 9.29 0.16
CA ILE A 127 -20.42 10.61 0.70
C ILE A 127 -21.46 11.64 0.28
N TRP A 128 -21.79 11.71 -1.01
CA TRP A 128 -22.78 12.64 -1.52
C TRP A 128 -24.17 12.40 -0.93
N LEU A 129 -24.58 11.14 -0.76
CA LEU A 129 -25.83 10.78 -0.08
C LEU A 129 -25.88 11.34 1.35
N ILE A 130 -24.81 11.15 2.13
CA ILE A 130 -24.74 11.66 3.50
C ILE A 130 -24.81 13.20 3.52
N GLU A 131 -24.06 13.87 2.64
CA GLU A 131 -24.08 15.34 2.53
C GLU A 131 -25.46 15.88 2.13
N THR A 132 -26.21 15.14 1.31
CA THR A 132 -27.55 15.55 0.87
C THR A 132 -28.60 15.38 1.98
N ILE A 133 -28.50 14.31 2.78
CA ILE A 133 -29.47 14.03 3.85
C ILE A 133 -29.25 14.94 5.06
N ASP A 134 -27.99 15.25 5.37
CA ASP A 134 -27.63 15.88 6.63
C ASP A 134 -27.58 17.42 6.50
N THR A 135 -28.78 18.01 6.55
CA THR A 135 -29.00 19.47 6.67
C THR A 135 -28.84 19.99 8.11
N ALA A 136 -28.38 19.15 9.05
CA ALA A 136 -28.44 19.42 10.49
C ALA A 136 -27.07 19.30 11.21
N GLY A 137 -26.06 20.07 10.77
CA GLY A 137 -25.06 20.71 11.63
C GLY A 137 -24.18 19.86 12.58
N TYR A 138 -24.06 18.54 12.43
CA TYR A 138 -23.15 17.73 13.25
C TYR A 138 -21.81 17.45 12.56
N GLU A 139 -20.86 18.39 12.70
CA GLU A 139 -19.58 18.48 11.98
C GLU A 139 -18.63 17.25 12.04
N ASN A 140 -18.95 16.18 12.79
CA ASN A 140 -18.14 14.96 12.86
C ASN A 140 -18.94 13.65 12.73
N SER A 141 -20.25 13.70 12.44
CA SER A 141 -21.08 12.49 12.30
C SER A 141 -20.86 11.78 10.97
N HIS A 142 -20.55 12.51 9.90
CA HIS A 142 -20.34 11.94 8.57
C HIS A 142 -19.10 11.04 8.52
N ALA A 143 -18.00 11.44 9.17
CA ALA A 143 -16.74 10.72 9.13
C ALA A 143 -16.86 9.30 9.69
N ILE A 144 -17.71 9.09 10.70
CA ILE A 144 -18.00 7.75 11.24
C ILE A 144 -18.78 6.92 10.20
N GLY A 145 -19.83 7.48 9.61
CA GLY A 145 -20.61 6.80 8.57
C GLY A 145 -19.74 6.39 7.38
N ILE A 146 -18.91 7.31 6.89
CA ILE A 146 -18.01 7.09 5.75
C ILE A 146 -16.97 6.02 6.10
N SER A 147 -16.31 6.12 7.27
CA SER A 147 -15.30 5.13 7.66
C SER A 147 -15.87 3.72 7.85
N VAL A 148 -17.08 3.60 8.42
CA VAL A 148 -17.79 2.31 8.54
C VAL A 148 -18.20 1.78 7.16
N PHE A 149 -18.70 2.62 6.26
CA PHE A 149 -19.06 2.20 4.91
C PHE A 149 -17.84 1.70 4.14
N VAL A 150 -16.73 2.46 4.14
CA VAL A 150 -15.48 2.07 3.49
C VAL A 150 -14.90 0.80 4.12
N LEU A 151 -15.00 0.63 5.45
CA LEU A 151 -14.61 -0.59 6.13
C LEU A 151 -15.36 -1.82 5.60
N LEU A 152 -16.68 -1.73 5.48
CA LEU A 152 -17.52 -2.83 4.98
C LEU A 152 -17.24 -3.10 3.50
N LEU A 153 -17.16 -2.06 2.67
CA LEU A 153 -16.93 -2.16 1.23
C LEU A 153 -15.54 -2.73 0.91
N ALA A 154 -14.48 -2.16 1.49
CA ALA A 154 -13.12 -2.65 1.30
C ALA A 154 -12.95 -4.06 1.91
N GLY A 155 -13.62 -4.35 3.02
CA GLY A 155 -13.66 -5.69 3.62
C GLY A 155 -14.30 -6.70 2.67
N TYR A 156 -15.41 -6.33 2.02
CA TYR A 156 -16.03 -7.15 0.98
C TYR A 156 -15.09 -7.42 -0.19
N PHE A 157 -14.44 -6.39 -0.75
CA PHE A 157 -13.48 -6.57 -1.85
C PHE A 157 -12.26 -7.39 -1.45
N THR A 158 -11.74 -7.19 -0.23
CA THR A 158 -10.67 -8.02 0.31
C THR A 158 -11.08 -9.49 0.38
N LEU A 159 -12.28 -9.79 0.88
CA LEU A 159 -12.77 -11.17 0.99
C LEU A 159 -13.15 -11.79 -0.37
N ARG A 160 -13.57 -10.99 -1.34
CA ARG A 160 -14.00 -11.44 -2.67
C ARG A 160 -12.81 -11.67 -3.60
N PHE A 161 -11.87 -10.73 -3.65
CA PHE A 161 -10.75 -10.70 -4.59
C PHE A 161 -9.38 -10.97 -3.94
N ALA A 162 -9.30 -11.15 -2.62
CA ALA A 162 -8.03 -11.39 -1.92
C ALA A 162 -6.94 -10.35 -2.28
N ASP A 163 -7.37 -9.11 -2.45
CA ASP A 163 -6.49 -8.00 -2.82
C ASP A 163 -5.79 -7.40 -1.58
N ILE A 164 -4.50 -7.15 -1.75
CA ILE A 164 -3.62 -6.70 -0.66
C ILE A 164 -3.92 -5.24 -0.33
N LEU A 165 -4.10 -4.39 -1.32
CA LEU A 165 -4.32 -2.96 -1.09
C LEU A 165 -5.70 -2.72 -0.47
N MET A 166 -6.73 -3.45 -0.90
CA MET A 166 -8.04 -3.42 -0.24
C MET A 166 -7.96 -3.84 1.23
N SER A 167 -7.10 -4.82 1.58
CA SER A 167 -6.91 -5.19 2.98
C SER A 167 -6.26 -4.09 3.82
N VAL A 168 -5.40 -3.27 3.20
CA VAL A 168 -4.84 -2.06 3.80
C VAL A 168 -5.95 -1.03 4.00
N VAL A 169 -6.77 -0.77 2.98
CA VAL A 169 -7.92 0.16 3.07
C VAL A 169 -8.89 -0.28 4.17
N THR A 170 -9.22 -1.57 4.28
CA THR A 170 -10.04 -2.12 5.36
C THR A 170 -9.42 -1.81 6.73
N SER A 171 -8.11 -2.02 6.88
CA SER A 171 -7.41 -1.79 8.15
C SER A 171 -7.40 -0.31 8.53
N VAL A 172 -7.12 0.57 7.56
CA VAL A 172 -7.14 2.03 7.76
C VAL A 172 -8.56 2.50 8.07
N ALA A 173 -9.57 2.04 7.35
CA ALA A 173 -10.97 2.41 7.59
C ALA A 173 -11.45 1.97 8.98
N PHE A 174 -11.05 0.78 9.45
CA PHE A 174 -11.32 0.35 10.82
C PHE A 174 -10.66 1.28 11.86
N LEU A 175 -9.37 1.61 11.66
CA LEU A 175 -8.64 2.51 12.54
C LEU A 175 -9.25 3.93 12.54
N SER A 176 -9.66 4.43 11.38
CA SER A 176 -10.37 5.71 11.24
C SER A 176 -11.72 5.68 11.95
N ALA A 177 -12.49 4.59 11.82
CA ALA A 177 -13.75 4.44 12.52
C ALA A 177 -13.55 4.49 14.05
N VAL A 178 -12.56 3.75 14.57
CA VAL A 178 -12.19 3.81 16.01
C VAL A 178 -11.81 5.23 16.41
N PHE A 179 -10.95 5.90 15.63
CA PHE A 179 -10.52 7.27 15.89
C PHE A 179 -11.70 8.24 15.96
N PHE A 180 -12.57 8.27 14.95
CA PHE A 180 -13.69 9.22 14.89
C PHE A 180 -14.76 8.92 15.95
N ILE A 181 -15.03 7.64 16.23
CA ILE A 181 -15.93 7.25 17.32
C ILE A 181 -15.38 7.75 18.66
N TRP A 182 -14.08 7.58 18.90
CA TRP A 182 -13.47 7.99 20.16
C TRP A 182 -13.36 9.51 20.30
N ASN A 183 -13.09 10.22 19.20
CA ASN A 183 -13.02 11.68 19.18
C ASN A 183 -14.34 12.34 19.61
N LYS A 184 -15.49 11.69 19.38
CA LYS A 184 -16.80 12.18 19.83
C LYS A 184 -16.97 12.25 21.36
N LEU A 185 -16.08 11.63 22.14
CA LEU A 185 -16.08 11.73 23.61
C LEU A 185 -15.54 13.08 24.12
N GLY A 186 -15.24 14.04 23.23
CA GLY A 186 -14.76 15.38 23.58
C GLY A 186 -13.36 15.36 24.18
N ALA A 187 -13.12 16.21 25.18
CA ALA A 187 -11.78 16.39 25.76
C ALA A 187 -11.15 15.10 26.32
N LEU A 188 -11.97 14.22 26.93
CA LEU A 188 -11.51 12.91 27.41
C LEU A 188 -11.12 11.99 26.25
N GLY A 189 -11.89 12.03 25.16
CA GLY A 189 -11.58 11.33 23.92
C GLY A 189 -10.21 11.75 23.39
N ILE A 190 -10.03 13.05 23.13
CA ILE A 190 -8.80 13.63 22.58
C ILE A 190 -7.57 13.24 23.42
N ALA A 191 -7.65 13.37 24.75
CA ALA A 191 -6.54 13.05 25.65
C ALA A 191 -6.15 11.56 25.66
N THR A 192 -7.05 10.66 25.28
CA THR A 192 -6.86 9.19 25.35
C THR A 192 -6.77 8.51 23.99
N ILE A 193 -6.98 9.23 22.88
CA ILE A 193 -6.83 8.75 21.49
C ILE A 193 -5.54 7.95 21.29
N PRO A 194 -4.34 8.42 21.70
CA PRO A 194 -3.09 7.69 21.51
C PRO A 194 -3.16 6.25 22.02
N PHE A 195 -3.68 6.06 23.24
CA PHE A 195 -3.76 4.75 23.89
C PHE A 195 -4.79 3.83 23.25
N ILE A 196 -5.93 4.37 22.82
CA ILE A 196 -6.98 3.60 22.15
C ILE A 196 -6.53 3.18 20.76
N MET A 197 -5.83 4.06 20.04
CA MET A 197 -5.25 3.72 18.74
C MET A 197 -4.13 2.69 18.87
N MET A 198 -3.31 2.73 19.93
CA MET A 198 -2.38 1.65 20.26
C MET A 198 -3.11 0.32 20.49
N LEU A 199 -4.17 0.32 21.31
CA LEU A 199 -4.96 -0.88 21.61
C LEU A 199 -5.59 -1.48 20.34
N ALA A 200 -6.21 -0.63 19.51
CA ALA A 200 -6.79 -1.03 18.24
C ALA A 200 -5.74 -1.61 17.29
N SER A 201 -4.58 -0.95 17.19
CA SER A 201 -3.45 -1.39 16.36
C SER A 201 -2.89 -2.75 16.78
N VAL A 202 -2.70 -2.97 18.08
CA VAL A 202 -2.29 -4.27 18.65
C VAL A 202 -3.34 -5.33 18.34
N SER A 203 -4.63 -5.01 18.50
CA SER A 203 -5.73 -5.93 18.25
C SER A 203 -5.73 -6.40 16.79
N ILE A 204 -5.61 -5.49 15.82
CA ILE A 204 -5.50 -5.81 14.39
C ILE A 204 -4.29 -6.70 14.12
N TYR A 205 -3.12 -6.37 14.67
CA TYR A 205 -1.91 -7.18 14.50
C TYR A 205 -2.10 -8.61 15.03
N LEU A 206 -2.65 -8.76 16.24
CA LEU A 206 -2.86 -10.07 16.87
C LEU A 206 -3.90 -10.90 16.11
N ILE A 207 -4.99 -10.27 15.66
CA ILE A 207 -6.02 -10.89 14.83
C ILE A 207 -5.42 -11.37 13.51
N GLY A 208 -4.71 -10.51 12.79
CA GLY A 208 -4.05 -10.85 11.53
C GLY A 208 -3.07 -12.01 11.69
N LYS A 209 -2.25 -11.98 12.75
CA LYS A 209 -1.30 -13.05 13.07
C LYS A 209 -1.98 -14.37 13.42
N ARG A 210 -3.07 -14.33 14.19
CA ARG A 210 -3.85 -15.52 14.56
C ARG A 210 -4.48 -16.16 13.34
N PHE A 211 -5.13 -15.37 12.48
CA PHE A 211 -5.74 -15.87 11.25
C PHE A 211 -4.72 -16.41 10.26
N ASN A 212 -3.52 -15.82 10.18
CA ASN A 212 -2.50 -16.25 9.24
C ASN A 212 -1.96 -17.67 9.53
N ARG A 213 -2.24 -18.22 10.72
CA ARG A 213 -1.91 -19.61 11.08
C ARG A 213 -2.98 -20.62 10.67
N HIS A 214 -4.18 -20.17 10.31
CA HIS A 214 -5.25 -21.07 9.92
C HIS A 214 -5.09 -21.54 8.47
N PRO A 215 -5.35 -22.82 8.16
CA PRO A 215 -5.23 -23.36 6.79
C PRO A 215 -6.19 -22.67 5.81
N LYS A 216 -7.34 -22.18 6.28
CA LYS A 216 -8.30 -21.40 5.47
C LYS A 216 -7.76 -20.02 5.05
N ALA A 217 -6.73 -19.51 5.72
CA ALA A 217 -6.10 -18.23 5.38
C ALA A 217 -5.11 -18.33 4.21
N LEU A 218 -4.91 -19.52 3.65
CA LEU A 218 -3.97 -19.78 2.56
C LEU A 218 -4.08 -18.77 1.40
N TYR A 219 -5.29 -18.44 0.98
CA TYR A 219 -5.53 -17.51 -0.13
C TYR A 219 -5.38 -16.03 0.28
N TYR A 220 -5.40 -15.73 1.57
CA TYR A 220 -5.37 -14.37 2.13
C TYR A 220 -4.06 -14.07 2.86
N ALA A 221 -3.05 -14.95 2.77
CA ALA A 221 -1.80 -14.82 3.54
C ALA A 221 -1.13 -13.45 3.34
N ASN A 222 -1.06 -12.96 2.09
CA ASN A 222 -0.49 -11.64 1.80
C ASN A 222 -1.34 -10.48 2.34
N CYS A 223 -2.67 -10.62 2.31
CA CYS A 223 -3.59 -9.64 2.91
C CYS A 223 -3.35 -9.58 4.42
N LEU A 224 -3.25 -10.73 5.09
CA LEU A 224 -3.02 -10.80 6.54
C LEU A 224 -1.63 -10.30 6.95
N ILE A 225 -0.61 -10.43 6.09
CA ILE A 225 0.69 -9.80 6.30
C ILE A 225 0.57 -8.27 6.20
N ALA A 226 -0.19 -7.75 5.23
CA ALA A 226 -0.45 -6.31 5.12
C ALA A 226 -1.24 -5.76 6.31
N VAL A 227 -2.27 -6.47 6.78
CA VAL A 227 -3.01 -6.15 8.02
C VAL A 227 -2.06 -6.07 9.22
N GLN A 228 -1.15 -7.04 9.36
CA GLN A 228 -0.12 -7.01 10.41
C GLN A 228 0.83 -5.82 10.26
N LEU A 229 1.23 -5.47 9.04
CA LEU A 229 2.07 -4.31 8.76
C LEU A 229 1.38 -3.01 9.18
N ILE A 230 0.13 -2.79 8.76
CA ILE A 230 -0.64 -1.59 9.12
C ILE A 230 -0.85 -1.50 10.62
N GLY A 231 -1.13 -2.61 11.31
CA GLY A 231 -1.19 -2.65 12.76
C GLY A 231 0.11 -2.21 13.43
N LEU A 232 1.27 -2.71 12.97
CA LEU A 232 2.57 -2.34 13.54
C LEU A 232 3.00 -0.90 13.24
N VAL A 233 2.71 -0.41 12.03
CA VAL A 233 2.97 1.00 11.65
C VAL A 233 2.10 1.93 12.49
N THR A 234 0.80 1.65 12.58
CA THR A 234 -0.12 2.49 13.34
C THR A 234 0.18 2.44 14.83
N LEU A 235 0.64 1.30 15.37
CA LEU A 235 1.09 1.20 16.75
C LEU A 235 2.28 2.14 17.04
N TYR A 236 3.24 2.24 16.11
CA TYR A 236 4.33 3.21 16.23
C TYR A 236 3.81 4.64 16.17
N LEU A 237 3.00 4.97 15.15
CA LEU A 237 2.47 6.32 14.94
C LEU A 237 1.60 6.80 16.11
N SER A 238 0.81 5.90 16.70
CA SER A 238 -0.08 6.21 17.83
C SER A 238 0.66 6.65 19.09
N GLY A 239 1.93 6.29 19.24
CA GLY A 239 2.78 6.74 20.35
C GLY A 239 3.92 7.65 19.93
N ASN A 240 4.00 8.00 18.65
CA ASN A 240 5.05 8.85 18.14
C ASN A 240 4.80 10.29 18.61
N TYR A 241 5.82 10.92 19.19
CA TYR A 241 5.71 12.24 19.80
C TYR A 241 5.25 13.29 18.78
N PHE A 242 5.81 13.27 17.56
CA PHE A 242 5.44 14.20 16.49
C PHE A 242 3.96 14.08 16.11
N ILE A 243 3.48 12.85 15.96
CA ILE A 243 2.08 12.62 15.59
C ILE A 243 1.13 13.12 16.68
N ILE A 244 1.43 12.86 17.95
CA ILE A 244 0.57 13.25 19.05
C ILE A 244 0.53 14.76 19.23
N ASP A 245 1.67 15.42 19.09
CA ASP A 245 1.79 16.88 19.17
C ASP A 245 0.99 17.56 18.05
N GLN A 246 1.25 17.18 16.79
CA GLN A 246 0.60 17.78 15.62
C GLN A 246 -0.89 17.46 15.54
N LEU A 247 -1.28 16.21 15.82
CA LEU A 247 -2.70 15.84 15.80
C LEU A 247 -3.45 16.44 16.99
N GLY A 248 -2.81 16.52 18.17
CA GLY A 248 -3.39 17.13 19.36
C GLY A 248 -3.67 18.62 19.19
N SER A 249 -2.74 19.36 18.56
CA SER A 249 -2.93 20.79 18.26
C SER A 249 -4.04 21.01 17.23
N GLN A 250 -4.11 20.19 16.17
CA GLN A 250 -5.18 20.25 15.17
C GLN A 250 -6.57 19.91 15.73
N LEU A 251 -6.65 19.01 16.71
CA LEU A 251 -7.91 18.64 17.36
C LEU A 251 -8.35 19.66 18.42
N THR A 252 -7.46 20.58 18.84
CA THR A 252 -7.73 21.55 19.91
C THR A 252 -7.35 23.00 19.54
N PRO A 253 -7.76 23.51 18.36
CA PRO A 253 -7.20 24.73 17.77
C PRO A 253 -7.50 26.02 18.55
N ASN A 254 -8.63 26.08 19.27
CA ASN A 254 -9.09 27.30 19.96
C ASN A 254 -8.73 27.35 21.45
N THR A 255 -7.80 26.51 21.89
CA THR A 255 -7.34 26.56 23.28
C THR A 255 -6.01 27.29 23.37
N SER A 256 -5.81 28.09 24.43
CA SER A 256 -4.54 28.79 24.74
C SER A 256 -3.33 27.84 24.96
N PHE A 257 -3.50 26.55 24.65
CA PHE A 257 -2.52 25.47 24.72
C PHE A 257 -1.80 25.23 23.38
N GLU A 258 -1.91 26.14 22.40
CA GLU A 258 -1.28 26.01 21.07
C GLU A 258 0.26 25.81 21.14
N HIS A 259 0.86 26.07 22.30
CA HIS A 259 2.28 25.82 22.61
C HIS A 259 2.48 25.04 23.92
N ALA A 260 1.44 24.41 24.46
CA ALA A 260 1.57 23.63 25.68
C ALA A 260 2.32 22.31 25.39
N PRO A 261 3.29 21.94 26.24
CA PRO A 261 4.00 20.68 26.05
C PRO A 261 3.02 19.51 26.06
N VAL A 262 3.24 18.55 25.16
CA VAL A 262 2.44 17.32 25.08
C VAL A 262 2.34 16.70 26.48
N ARG A 263 1.10 16.43 26.92
CA ARG A 263 0.86 15.74 28.18
C ARG A 263 1.51 14.37 28.14
N LEU A 264 2.31 14.04 29.16
CA LEU A 264 3.15 12.82 29.18
C LEU A 264 4.16 12.77 28.02
N GLY A 265 4.66 13.92 27.54
CA GLY A 265 5.59 13.99 26.42
C GLY A 265 6.84 13.10 26.56
N TRP A 266 7.36 12.95 27.78
CA TRP A 266 8.48 12.05 28.07
C TRP A 266 8.19 10.58 27.69
N LEU A 267 6.95 10.11 27.88
CA LEU A 267 6.51 8.75 27.53
C LEU A 267 6.52 8.57 26.02
N PHE A 268 5.99 9.55 25.27
CA PHE A 268 5.91 9.49 23.81
C PHE A 268 7.28 9.67 23.15
N TRP A 269 8.19 10.45 23.75
CA TRP A 269 9.59 10.46 23.35
C TRP A 269 10.27 9.10 23.55
N LEU A 270 10.09 8.50 24.73
CA LEU A 270 10.62 7.17 25.03
C LEU A 270 10.09 6.14 24.03
N TRP A 271 8.79 6.17 23.74
CA TRP A 271 8.15 5.31 22.73
C TRP A 271 8.74 5.51 21.33
N THR A 272 8.85 6.76 20.89
CA THR A 272 9.39 7.15 19.58
C THR A 272 10.81 6.62 19.35
N ILE A 273 11.63 6.61 20.40
CA ILE A 273 13.02 6.15 20.32
C ILE A 273 13.10 4.63 20.47
N LEU A 274 12.41 4.03 21.45
CA LEU A 274 12.61 2.62 21.79
C LEU A 274 11.90 1.63 20.85
N VAL A 275 10.72 1.96 20.33
CA VAL A 275 9.91 1.03 19.52
C VAL A 275 10.64 0.52 18.26
N PRO A 276 11.34 1.37 17.46
CA PRO A 276 12.12 0.89 16.32
C PRO A 276 13.16 -0.17 16.71
N PHE A 277 13.94 0.06 17.77
CA PHE A 277 14.93 -0.90 18.26
C PHE A 277 14.28 -2.17 18.82
N PHE A 278 13.14 -2.04 19.49
CA PHE A 278 12.36 -3.18 19.95
C PHE A 278 11.87 -4.05 18.80
N TYR A 279 11.42 -3.43 17.70
CA TYR A 279 11.04 -4.15 16.48
C TYR A 279 12.23 -4.88 15.87
N ILE A 280 13.40 -4.24 15.75
CA ILE A 280 14.63 -4.88 15.27
C ILE A 280 15.00 -6.08 16.14
N ALA A 281 15.00 -5.92 17.47
CA ALA A 281 15.32 -6.98 18.43
C ALA A 281 14.35 -8.16 18.33
N ILE A 282 13.04 -7.90 18.21
CA ILE A 282 12.04 -8.95 17.98
C ILE A 282 12.23 -9.61 16.61
N GLY A 283 12.52 -8.83 15.57
CA GLY A 283 12.78 -9.34 14.21
C GLY A 283 13.93 -10.33 14.20
N LEU A 284 15.02 -10.01 14.90
CA LEU A 284 16.17 -10.91 15.06
C LEU A 284 15.85 -12.13 15.93
N ARG A 285 15.23 -11.95 17.10
CA ARG A 285 14.92 -13.06 18.03
C ARG A 285 13.89 -14.03 17.47
N LYS A 286 12.83 -13.53 16.82
CA LYS A 286 11.73 -14.31 16.26
C LYS A 286 11.91 -14.63 14.77
N LYS A 287 13.06 -14.28 14.17
CA LYS A 287 13.38 -14.50 12.75
C LYS A 287 12.28 -13.98 11.82
N ASN A 288 11.73 -12.81 12.15
CA ASN A 288 10.62 -12.23 11.43
C ASN A 288 11.08 -11.00 10.64
N VAL A 289 11.16 -11.18 9.32
CA VAL A 289 11.60 -10.16 8.36
C VAL A 289 10.70 -8.91 8.41
N LEU A 290 9.40 -9.06 8.71
CA LEU A 290 8.48 -7.93 8.82
C LEU A 290 8.92 -6.95 9.91
N PHE A 291 9.20 -7.46 11.12
CA PHE A 291 9.67 -6.64 12.25
C PHE A 291 11.05 -6.04 11.99
N LEU A 292 11.95 -6.81 11.36
CA LEU A 292 13.30 -6.35 11.07
C LEU A 292 13.30 -5.18 10.08
N ARG A 293 12.62 -5.34 8.94
CA ARG A 293 12.53 -4.29 7.90
C ARG A 293 11.79 -3.06 8.41
N LEU A 294 10.67 -3.27 9.10
CA LEU A 294 9.90 -2.16 9.65
C LEU A 294 10.69 -1.41 10.71
N GLY A 295 11.36 -2.10 11.64
CA GLY A 295 12.17 -1.46 12.67
C GLY A 295 13.30 -0.60 12.08
N LEU A 296 14.00 -1.09 11.05
CA LEU A 296 15.02 -0.31 10.32
C LEU A 296 14.44 0.95 9.66
N LEU A 297 13.28 0.84 8.99
CA LEU A 297 12.60 2.00 8.42
C LEU A 297 12.17 3.02 9.49
N LEU A 298 11.71 2.53 10.64
CA LEU A 298 11.27 3.39 11.74
C LEU A 298 12.43 4.10 12.43
N VAL A 299 13.65 3.55 12.44
CA VAL A 299 14.84 4.28 12.92
C VAL A 299 15.07 5.56 12.12
N ALA A 300 14.90 5.51 10.78
CA ALA A 300 14.97 6.71 9.96
C ALA A 300 13.86 7.71 10.34
N ALA A 301 12.62 7.23 10.55
CA ALA A 301 11.52 8.07 11.00
C ALA A 301 11.80 8.74 12.36
N THR A 302 12.41 8.02 13.32
CA THR A 302 12.82 8.58 14.61
C THR A 302 13.83 9.71 14.46
N VAL A 303 14.82 9.58 13.57
CA VAL A 303 15.79 10.65 13.31
C VAL A 303 15.10 11.91 12.80
N PHE A 304 14.14 11.76 11.88
CA PHE A 304 13.34 12.89 11.40
C PHE A 304 12.53 13.55 12.52
N THR A 305 11.89 12.76 13.40
CA THR A 305 11.16 13.29 14.55
C THR A 305 12.08 14.04 15.52
N VAL A 306 13.22 13.46 15.90
CA VAL A 306 14.20 14.13 16.80
C VAL A 306 14.63 15.46 16.22
N ARG A 307 14.98 15.48 14.94
CA ARG A 307 15.44 16.68 14.25
C ARG A 307 14.37 17.77 14.17
N TYR A 308 13.11 17.39 13.97
CA TYR A 308 12.01 18.35 13.88
C TYR A 308 11.90 19.20 15.15
N TYR A 309 12.06 18.58 16.32
CA TYR A 309 11.97 19.28 17.62
C TYR A 309 13.30 19.84 18.12
N TYR A 310 14.41 19.23 17.73
CA TYR A 310 15.75 19.63 18.18
C TYR A 310 16.58 20.07 16.98
N HIS A 311 16.63 21.38 16.75
CA HIS A 311 17.48 22.01 15.73
C HIS A 311 18.96 22.09 16.16
N ILE A 312 19.47 21.04 16.81
CA ILE A 312 20.83 20.99 17.35
C ILE A 312 21.88 20.97 16.22
N LEU A 313 21.51 20.45 15.03
CA LEU A 313 22.42 20.28 13.91
C LEU A 313 21.79 20.75 12.58
N PRO A 314 22.61 21.26 11.64
CA PRO A 314 22.17 21.50 10.27
C PRO A 314 21.55 20.27 9.62
N THR A 315 20.65 20.53 8.68
CA THR A 315 19.92 19.51 7.90
C THR A 315 20.81 18.37 7.41
N GLU A 316 21.92 18.77 6.80
CA GLU A 316 22.87 17.87 6.15
C GLU A 316 23.52 16.94 7.17
N MET A 317 24.02 17.50 8.28
CA MET A 317 24.69 16.74 9.33
C MET A 317 23.74 15.77 10.03
N ALA A 318 22.50 16.17 10.30
CA ALA A 318 21.50 15.29 10.90
C ALA A 318 21.16 14.10 9.99
N LEU A 319 21.06 14.32 8.67
CA LEU A 319 20.81 13.26 7.70
C LEU A 319 22.02 12.33 7.54
N ILE A 320 23.24 12.88 7.51
CA ILE A 320 24.48 12.09 7.45
C ILE A 320 24.61 11.20 8.68
N LEU A 321 24.40 11.75 9.88
CA LEU A 321 24.44 10.97 11.13
C LEU A 321 23.33 9.92 11.18
N GLY A 322 22.10 10.28 10.78
CA GLY A 322 20.99 9.34 10.70
C GLY A 322 21.27 8.17 9.75
N GLY A 323 21.77 8.48 8.55
CA GLY A 323 22.22 7.49 7.58
C GLY A 323 23.38 6.64 8.09
N GLY A 324 24.35 7.25 8.77
CA GLY A 324 25.48 6.55 9.40
C GLY A 324 25.04 5.57 10.49
N ILE A 325 24.11 5.98 11.37
CA ILE A 325 23.50 5.09 12.38
C ILE A 325 22.78 3.94 11.70
N LEU A 326 21.98 4.22 10.67
CA LEU A 326 21.25 3.19 9.94
C LEU A 326 22.21 2.19 9.27
N LEU A 327 23.27 2.68 8.62
CA LEU A 327 24.31 1.85 8.01
C LEU A 327 25.03 0.99 9.04
N ALA A 328 25.41 1.56 10.19
CA ALA A 328 26.02 0.81 11.28
C ALA A 328 25.10 -0.30 11.81
N LEU A 329 23.81 -0.02 11.92
CA LEU A 329 22.79 -0.97 12.36
C LEU A 329 22.61 -2.10 11.33
N VAL A 330 22.49 -1.75 10.05
CA VAL A 330 22.42 -2.73 8.94
C VAL A 330 23.67 -3.60 8.94
N TYR A 331 24.86 -3.00 9.02
CA TYR A 331 26.13 -3.73 9.09
C TYR A 331 26.18 -4.67 10.30
N ALA A 332 25.74 -4.22 11.47
CA ALA A 332 25.67 -5.06 12.67
C ALA A 332 24.73 -6.25 12.47
N VAL A 333 23.56 -6.04 11.86
CA VAL A 333 22.60 -7.11 11.53
C VAL A 333 23.22 -8.10 10.53
N VAL A 334 23.85 -7.61 9.46
CA VAL A 334 24.52 -8.44 8.45
C VAL A 334 25.63 -9.27 9.08
N ARG A 335 26.49 -8.64 9.89
CA ARG A 335 27.57 -9.32 10.61
C ARG A 335 27.04 -10.38 11.56
N TYR A 336 25.94 -10.09 12.26
CA TYR A 336 25.28 -11.03 13.16
C TYR A 336 24.68 -12.24 12.41
N LEU A 337 24.12 -12.02 11.21
CA LEU A 337 23.48 -13.05 10.38
C LEU A 337 24.44 -13.74 9.40
N LYS A 338 25.72 -13.36 9.36
CA LYS A 338 26.74 -13.97 8.49
C LYS A 338 26.95 -15.45 8.80
N THR A 339 26.92 -15.82 10.07
CA THR A 339 26.84 -17.24 10.46
C THR A 339 25.37 -17.62 10.56
N PRO A 340 24.89 -18.65 9.84
CA PRO A 340 23.49 -19.07 9.91
C PRO A 340 23.08 -19.34 11.36
N LYS A 341 22.05 -18.64 11.83
CA LYS A 341 21.51 -18.85 13.18
C LYS A 341 20.18 -19.59 13.04
N GLN A 342 20.23 -20.92 13.14
CA GLN A 342 19.06 -21.79 13.14
C GLN A 342 18.09 -21.50 11.96
N GLY A 343 18.61 -21.48 10.73
CA GLY A 343 17.82 -21.26 9.51
C GLY A 343 17.54 -19.80 9.13
N PHE A 344 18.02 -18.81 9.90
CA PHE A 344 17.99 -17.40 9.53
C PHE A 344 19.41 -16.94 9.19
N THR A 345 19.61 -16.41 7.98
CA THR A 345 20.93 -16.09 7.41
C THR A 345 20.87 -14.85 6.53
N TYR A 346 22.01 -14.20 6.34
CA TYR A 346 22.20 -13.16 5.32
C TYR A 346 22.54 -13.73 3.94
N ALA A 347 23.00 -14.98 3.87
CA ALA A 347 23.38 -15.60 2.60
C ALA A 347 22.23 -15.55 1.58
N GLU A 348 22.57 -15.26 0.32
CA GLU A 348 21.60 -15.33 -0.77
C GLU A 348 20.96 -16.71 -0.81
N THR A 349 19.65 -16.75 -0.62
CA THR A 349 18.86 -17.94 -0.87
C THR A 349 18.45 -17.95 -2.34
N ALA A 350 18.43 -19.13 -2.95
CA ALA A 350 17.97 -19.34 -4.34
C ALA A 350 16.59 -18.70 -4.64
N THR A 351 15.75 -18.54 -3.61
CA THR A 351 14.51 -17.77 -3.68
C THR A 351 14.79 -16.26 -3.77
N ARG A 352 14.85 -15.71 -4.99
CA ARG A 352 14.93 -14.25 -5.21
C ARG A 352 13.76 -13.53 -4.56
N ASN A 353 14.04 -12.46 -3.81
CA ASN A 353 13.00 -11.65 -3.20
C ASN A 353 12.27 -10.83 -4.27
N LYS A 354 10.99 -10.51 -4.06
CA LYS A 354 10.23 -9.65 -5.01
C LYS A 354 10.87 -8.26 -5.19
N MET A 355 11.60 -7.79 -4.20
CA MET A 355 12.36 -6.53 -4.27
C MET A 355 13.57 -6.64 -5.20
N ASP A 356 14.21 -7.81 -5.26
CA ASP A 356 15.35 -8.07 -6.15
C ASP A 356 14.86 -8.17 -7.60
N GLN A 357 13.65 -8.68 -7.81
CA GLN A 357 12.97 -8.64 -9.11
C GLN A 357 12.68 -7.21 -9.58
N LEU A 358 12.44 -6.28 -8.64
CA LEU A 358 12.16 -4.87 -8.94
C LEU A 358 13.43 -4.02 -9.17
N LYS A 359 14.64 -4.61 -9.07
CA LYS A 359 15.94 -3.93 -9.23
C LYS A 359 15.95 -2.52 -8.62
N VAL A 360 15.50 -2.39 -7.37
CA VAL A 360 15.36 -1.08 -6.69
C VAL A 360 16.69 -0.30 -6.66
N GLU A 361 17.81 -1.01 -6.61
CA GLU A 361 19.16 -0.44 -6.74
C GLU A 361 19.34 0.33 -8.05
N SER A 362 18.81 -0.17 -9.17
CA SER A 362 18.88 0.51 -10.47
C SER A 362 18.04 1.79 -10.52
N LEU A 363 16.91 1.83 -9.81
CA LEU A 363 16.10 3.04 -9.66
C LEU A 363 16.81 4.09 -8.78
N LEU A 364 17.46 3.64 -7.71
CA LEU A 364 18.24 4.52 -6.83
C LEU A 364 19.46 5.09 -7.56
N VAL A 365 20.19 4.27 -8.33
CA VAL A 365 21.30 4.73 -9.18
C VAL A 365 20.78 5.69 -10.25
N ALA A 366 19.66 5.39 -10.91
CA ALA A 366 19.06 6.29 -11.91
C ALA A 366 18.62 7.64 -11.31
N GLN A 367 18.15 7.67 -10.06
CA GLN A 367 17.74 8.91 -9.38
C GLN A 367 18.90 9.70 -8.76
N THR A 368 19.98 9.02 -8.35
CA THR A 368 21.13 9.64 -7.67
C THR A 368 22.28 9.97 -8.61
N THR A 369 22.26 9.46 -9.85
CA THR A 369 23.18 9.91 -10.90
C THR A 369 22.72 11.30 -11.35
N PRO A 370 23.50 12.37 -11.09
CA PRO A 370 23.15 13.69 -11.59
C PRO A 370 23.12 13.64 -13.12
N HIS A 371 22.00 14.05 -13.73
CA HIS A 371 21.97 14.37 -15.15
C HIS A 371 23.07 15.39 -15.42
N THR A 372 24.14 14.97 -16.09
CA THR A 372 25.24 15.87 -16.46
C THR A 372 25.88 15.40 -17.76
N PRO A 373 26.28 16.29 -18.69
CA PRO A 373 25.88 17.68 -18.93
C PRO A 373 25.28 17.88 -20.33
N HIS A 374 24.75 19.09 -20.57
CA HIS A 374 24.62 19.69 -21.88
C HIS A 374 25.74 19.25 -22.84
N ILE A 375 25.34 18.71 -24.00
CA ILE A 375 26.20 18.69 -25.18
C ILE A 375 26.59 20.16 -25.44
N PRO A 376 27.88 20.51 -25.50
CA PRO A 376 28.27 21.84 -25.94
C PRO A 376 27.78 22.01 -27.38
N ILE A 377 26.83 22.90 -27.59
CA ILE A 377 26.53 23.41 -28.92
C ILE A 377 27.71 24.33 -29.26
N GLU A 378 28.73 23.77 -29.90
CA GLU A 378 29.73 24.58 -30.60
C GLU A 378 29.07 25.18 -31.85
N HIS A 379 28.71 26.45 -31.70
CA HIS A 379 28.53 27.51 -32.68
C HIS A 379 27.49 27.38 -33.83
N PRO A 380 26.78 28.49 -34.12
CA PRO A 380 25.75 28.59 -35.15
C PRO A 380 26.41 28.75 -36.54
N ASP A 381 25.58 28.62 -37.58
CA ASP A 381 25.90 28.79 -39.01
C ASP A 381 26.38 27.54 -39.75
N ARG A 382 25.43 26.62 -39.96
CA ARG A 382 25.30 25.98 -41.28
C ARG A 382 23.87 25.51 -41.53
N PHE A 383 23.10 26.36 -42.22
CA PHE A 383 21.91 25.94 -42.94
C PHE A 383 22.31 24.99 -44.08
N GLY A 384 21.66 23.84 -44.17
CA GLY A 384 21.78 22.99 -45.37
C GLY A 384 21.24 21.57 -45.20
N GLY A 385 20.12 21.28 -45.86
CA GLY A 385 19.77 19.94 -46.35
C GLY A 385 18.84 19.14 -45.43
N GLY A 386 17.56 19.09 -45.79
CA GLY A 386 16.51 18.45 -44.99
C GLY A 386 16.40 16.92 -45.12
N SER A 387 15.41 16.39 -44.40
CA SER A 387 14.47 15.35 -44.81
C SER A 387 13.49 15.12 -43.65
N PHE A 388 12.40 15.89 -43.66
CA PHE A 388 11.22 15.62 -42.83
C PHE A 388 10.40 14.55 -43.57
N GLY A 389 10.49 13.31 -43.10
CA GLY A 389 9.67 12.19 -43.58
C GLY A 389 8.34 12.14 -42.83
N GLY A 390 7.37 12.92 -43.29
CA GLY A 390 5.98 12.84 -42.85
C GLY A 390 5.09 12.18 -43.90
N GLY A 391 4.36 11.14 -43.48
CA GLY A 391 3.00 10.76 -43.90
C GLY A 391 2.66 10.57 -45.38
N GLY A 392 2.19 9.35 -45.73
CA GLY A 392 1.28 9.19 -46.87
C GLY A 392 1.31 7.85 -47.58
N SER A 393 0.29 7.03 -47.32
CA SER A 393 -0.43 6.08 -48.21
C SER A 393 0.28 5.33 -49.34
N SER A 394 0.10 4.00 -49.30
CA SER A 394 -0.28 3.10 -50.42
C SER A 394 0.50 3.16 -51.75
N SER A 395 1.11 2.03 -52.13
CA SER A 395 0.59 1.07 -53.12
C SER A 395 1.73 0.36 -53.88
N SER A 396 1.67 -0.98 -53.92
CA SER A 396 2.10 -1.91 -55.00
C SER A 396 3.33 -1.56 -55.84
N PHE A 397 4.38 -2.38 -55.83
CA PHE A 397 4.55 -3.66 -56.55
C PHE A 397 5.73 -4.44 -55.97
#